data_AF-A0A956DUV2-F1
#
_entry.id   AF-A0A956DUV2-F1
#
_cell.length_a   1.000
_cell.length_b   1.000
_cell.length_c   1.000
_cell.angle_alpha   90.00
_cell.angle_beta   90.00
_cell.angle_gamma   90.00
#
_symmetry.space_group_name_H-M   'P 1'
#
loop_
_entity.id
_entity.type
_entity.pdbx_description
1 polymer ?
#
loop_
_entity_poly.entity_id
_entity_poly.type
_entity_poly.pdbx_seq_one_letter_code
_entity_poly.pdbx_strand_id
1 'polypeptide(L)'
;MAIFSGQIPGSVDGEPVLRYDGAWVVRMVVECSHCGAPLDIEQGKSVYKCNYCGTKNAPQSMRVVAPVTPQTWTPPKVWSAPAHTAAAGQTLKYQRGLNRMILMITLVSVLIPLVATFFATGGGRMFATWLWDQKSTLECPPNGRLELEGIDAKVKSGPVIEMAGNCQVTIKKSKLRGTIGIKGGANGRIVIVDTTIEAEEIGIEGGGNATIEVEGSTIRSKQVGIKAGGNGQVEVSGSKVHGDEVGIEGANRKVVLRSKCEVDGGEKGVVLGGNGNLEIRDSSVTAKKGIAIEGSANNEVACRGGSIAGATALKLSFNAGVDVAKCKVTGKQDAGR
;
A
#
# COMPACT_ATOMS: atom_id res chain seq x y z
N MET A 1 70.32 31.83 -13.93
CA MET A 1 69.12 30.99 -13.88
C MET A 1 69.31 29.89 -14.92
N ALA A 2 69.82 28.73 -14.49
CA ALA A 2 70.18 27.62 -15.38
C ALA A 2 69.18 26.49 -15.15
N ILE A 3 68.44 26.11 -16.20
CA ILE A 3 67.49 24.99 -16.17
C ILE A 3 68.23 23.76 -16.66
N PHE A 4 68.50 22.83 -15.75
CA PHE A 4 68.99 21.49 -16.07
C PHE A 4 67.84 20.67 -16.68
N SER A 5 67.99 20.29 -17.94
CA SER A 5 67.20 19.26 -18.59
C SER A 5 67.81 17.90 -18.26
N GLY A 6 67.19 17.15 -17.35
CA GLY A 6 67.56 15.77 -17.03
C GLY A 6 66.91 14.81 -18.02
N GLN A 7 67.70 14.18 -18.88
CA GLN A 7 67.29 13.02 -19.67
C GLN A 7 66.89 11.87 -18.73
N ILE A 8 65.70 11.31 -18.95
CA ILE A 8 65.27 10.05 -18.34
C ILE A 8 65.87 8.90 -19.18
N PRO A 9 66.73 8.03 -18.60
CA PRO A 9 67.28 6.89 -19.32
C PRO A 9 66.37 5.66 -19.20
N GLY A 10 66.17 4.96 -20.32
CA GLY A 10 65.85 3.52 -20.34
C GLY A 10 64.37 3.16 -20.51
N SER A 11 63.87 3.19 -21.75
CA SER A 11 62.69 2.44 -22.18
C SER A 11 63.17 1.14 -22.84
N VAL A 12 63.14 0.03 -22.10
CA VAL A 12 63.36 -1.32 -22.64
C VAL A 12 62.08 -2.11 -22.43
N ASP A 13 61.32 -2.28 -23.51
CA ASP A 13 60.31 -3.31 -23.80
C ASP A 13 59.33 -3.73 -22.69
N GLY A 14 58.44 -2.82 -22.30
CA GLY A 14 57.22 -3.15 -21.56
C GLY A 14 56.13 -2.13 -21.81
N GLU A 15 55.22 -2.41 -22.74
CA GLU A 15 54.14 -1.50 -23.11
C GLU A 15 53.24 -1.16 -21.90
N PRO A 16 53.05 0.12 -21.56
CA PRO A 16 52.20 0.48 -20.42
C PRO A 16 50.71 0.36 -20.75
N VAL A 17 49.93 -0.20 -19.83
CA VAL A 17 48.47 -0.44 -19.98
C VAL A 17 47.73 0.89 -19.82
N LEU A 18 47.11 1.37 -20.91
CA LEU A 18 46.32 2.61 -20.94
C LEU A 18 44.99 2.47 -20.19
N ARG A 19 44.69 3.48 -19.35
CA ARG A 19 43.34 3.76 -18.83
C ARG A 19 42.64 4.82 -19.69
N TYR A 20 41.31 4.80 -19.65
CA TYR A 20 40.37 5.56 -20.50
C TYR A 20 40.38 7.10 -20.28
N ASP A 21 41.19 7.59 -19.34
CA ASP A 21 41.24 8.96 -18.83
C ASP A 21 42.64 9.62 -18.95
N GLY A 22 43.59 8.98 -19.64
CA GLY A 22 44.82 9.62 -20.14
C GLY A 22 45.94 9.91 -19.12
N ALA A 23 45.76 9.63 -17.83
CA ALA A 23 46.81 9.76 -16.82
C ALA A 23 47.48 8.40 -16.53
N TRP A 24 48.80 8.32 -16.68
CA TRP A 24 49.60 7.12 -16.35
C TRP A 24 49.59 6.87 -14.84
N VAL A 25 48.96 5.78 -14.40
CA VAL A 25 49.04 5.33 -13.00
C VAL A 25 50.27 4.45 -12.85
N VAL A 26 51.35 5.01 -12.32
CA VAL A 26 52.53 4.23 -11.95
C VAL A 26 52.19 3.43 -10.69
N ARG A 27 52.31 2.11 -10.79
CA ARG A 27 52.19 1.18 -9.66
C ARG A 27 53.56 0.71 -9.22
N MET A 28 53.72 0.51 -7.93
CA MET A 28 54.97 0.01 -7.34
C MET A 28 54.67 -1.09 -6.33
N VAL A 29 55.62 -2.02 -6.18
CA VAL A 29 55.54 -3.08 -5.18
C VAL A 29 56.35 -2.65 -3.96
N VAL A 30 55.72 -2.64 -2.79
CA VAL A 30 56.33 -2.25 -1.51
C VAL A 30 56.13 -3.33 -0.45
N GLU A 31 57.01 -3.39 0.55
CA GLU A 31 56.88 -4.30 1.69
C GLU A 31 56.03 -3.67 2.79
N CYS A 32 55.00 -4.38 3.25
CA CYS A 32 54.22 -3.97 4.42
C CYS A 32 55.13 -3.85 5.66
N SER A 33 55.12 -2.71 6.34
CA SER A 33 55.99 -2.48 7.50
C SER A 33 55.67 -3.37 8.71
N HIS A 34 54.48 -3.98 8.75
CA HIS A 34 54.07 -4.86 9.84
C HIS A 34 54.43 -6.34 9.63
N CYS A 35 54.21 -6.87 8.41
CA CYS A 35 54.37 -8.31 8.12
C CYS A 35 55.34 -8.64 6.97
N GLY A 36 55.94 -7.62 6.35
CA GLY A 36 56.85 -7.77 5.22
C GLY A 36 56.20 -8.19 3.91
N ALA A 37 54.88 -8.42 3.87
CA ALA A 37 54.21 -8.90 2.67
C ALA A 37 54.28 -7.89 1.51
N PRO A 38 54.50 -8.34 0.26
CA PRO A 38 54.53 -7.47 -0.89
C PRO A 38 53.14 -6.95 -1.22
N LEU A 39 53.04 -5.64 -1.41
CA LEU A 39 51.82 -4.91 -1.73
C LEU A 39 52.03 -4.15 -3.05
N ASP A 40 51.21 -4.47 -4.05
CA ASP A 40 51.07 -3.62 -5.25
C ASP A 40 50.20 -2.41 -4.90
N ILE A 41 50.81 -1.23 -4.95
CA ILE A 41 50.16 0.04 -4.58
C ILE A 41 50.25 1.05 -5.72
N GLU A 42 49.25 1.92 -5.79
CA GLU A 42 49.24 3.04 -6.73
C GLU A 42 50.08 4.20 -6.17
N GLN A 43 50.91 4.85 -6.98
CA GLN A 43 51.58 6.04 -6.50
C GLN A 43 50.55 7.15 -6.20
N GLY A 44 50.78 7.91 -5.12
CA GLY A 44 49.97 9.08 -4.76
C GLY A 44 48.90 8.90 -3.68
N LYS A 45 48.53 7.68 -3.26
CA LYS A 45 47.63 7.54 -2.08
C LYS A 45 48.42 7.57 -0.77
N SER A 46 47.82 8.17 0.25
CA SER A 46 48.47 8.36 1.56
C SER A 46 48.45 7.13 2.47
N VAL A 47 47.48 6.22 2.28
CA VAL A 47 47.27 5.07 3.17
C VAL A 47 46.84 3.83 2.39
N TYR A 48 47.45 2.68 2.73
CA TYR A 48 47.12 1.37 2.17
C TYR A 48 46.88 0.33 3.25
N LYS A 49 45.83 -0.47 3.08
CA LYS A 49 45.57 -1.63 3.93
C LYS A 49 46.30 -2.84 3.35
N CYS A 50 47.11 -3.52 4.18
CA CYS A 50 47.74 -4.77 3.78
C CYS A 50 46.68 -5.87 3.62
N ASN A 51 46.68 -6.56 2.48
CA ASN A 51 45.75 -7.67 2.21
C ASN A 51 46.09 -8.96 2.95
N TYR A 52 47.18 -9.00 3.72
CA TYR A 52 47.57 -10.18 4.51
C TYR A 52 47.25 -9.98 6.00
N CYS A 53 47.83 -8.95 6.63
CA CYS A 53 47.63 -8.69 8.06
C CYS A 53 46.52 -7.68 8.38
N GLY A 54 46.01 -6.94 7.38
CA GLY A 54 44.99 -5.92 7.58
C GLY A 54 45.49 -4.58 8.13
N THR A 55 46.77 -4.46 8.49
CA THR A 55 47.37 -3.21 9.00
C THR A 55 47.37 -2.12 7.93
N LYS A 56 47.09 -0.88 8.35
CA LYS A 56 47.21 0.32 7.49
C LYS A 56 48.66 0.81 7.48
N ASN A 57 49.20 1.09 6.31
CA ASN A 57 50.58 1.53 6.11
C ASN A 57 50.60 2.82 5.30
N ALA A 58 51.55 3.70 5.59
CA ALA A 58 51.84 4.87 4.77
C ALA A 58 52.98 4.51 3.79
N PRO A 59 52.87 4.79 2.47
CA PRO A 59 53.89 4.42 1.49
C PRO A 59 55.31 4.90 1.82
N GLN A 60 55.42 6.09 2.40
CA GLN A 60 56.70 6.69 2.79
C GLN A 60 57.47 5.90 3.85
N SER A 61 56.81 5.02 4.61
CA SER A 61 57.46 4.16 5.62
C SER A 61 57.65 2.72 5.17
N MET A 62 57.33 2.39 3.92
CA MET A 62 57.46 1.06 3.36
C MET A 62 58.70 0.96 2.48
N ARG A 63 59.37 -0.19 2.52
CA ARG A 63 60.51 -0.46 1.63
C ARG A 63 60.00 -0.75 0.22
N VAL A 64 60.55 -0.08 -0.79
CA VAL A 64 60.22 -0.36 -2.19
C VAL A 64 60.94 -1.64 -2.64
N VAL A 65 60.16 -2.63 -3.07
CA VAL A 65 60.65 -3.88 -3.66
C VAL A 65 60.88 -3.70 -5.16
N ALA A 66 59.92 -3.09 -5.84
CA ALA A 66 59.99 -2.77 -7.27
C ALA A 66 59.40 -1.37 -7.51
N PRO A 67 60.16 -0.43 -8.09
CA PRO A 67 59.68 0.94 -8.35
C PRO A 67 58.55 0.99 -9.38
N VAL A 68 58.46 -0.04 -10.23
CA VAL A 68 57.36 -0.26 -11.19
C VAL A 68 56.90 -1.70 -11.04
N THR A 69 55.59 -1.93 -10.86
CA THR A 69 55.01 -3.27 -10.76
C THR A 69 55.11 -4.00 -12.10
N PRO A 70 55.79 -5.16 -12.19
CA PRO A 70 55.84 -5.93 -13.43
C PRO A 70 54.45 -6.37 -13.87
N GLN A 71 54.19 -6.41 -15.18
CA GLN A 71 52.89 -6.85 -15.71
C GLN A 71 52.51 -8.28 -15.29
N THR A 72 53.51 -9.13 -15.06
CA THR A 72 53.35 -10.53 -14.64
C THR A 72 53.26 -10.70 -13.13
N TRP A 73 53.28 -9.61 -12.35
CA TRP A 73 53.24 -9.69 -10.90
C TRP A 73 51.88 -10.19 -10.42
N THR A 74 51.91 -11.21 -9.56
CA THR A 74 50.72 -11.71 -8.85
C THR A 74 51.06 -11.86 -7.38
N PRO A 75 50.17 -11.42 -6.46
CA PRO A 75 50.43 -11.55 -5.03
C PRO A 75 50.44 -13.03 -4.63
N PRO A 76 51.39 -13.47 -3.79
CA PRO A 76 51.38 -14.80 -3.22
C PRO A 76 50.04 -15.12 -2.53
N LYS A 77 49.51 -16.33 -2.73
CA LYS A 77 48.27 -16.74 -2.01
C LYS A 77 48.50 -16.84 -0.50
N VAL A 78 49.73 -17.16 -0.11
CA VAL A 78 50.18 -17.36 1.27
C VAL A 78 51.53 -16.65 1.42
N TRP A 79 51.72 -15.97 2.55
CA TRP A 79 52.95 -15.25 2.88
C TRP A 79 53.46 -15.68 4.26
N SER A 80 54.73 -16.05 4.34
CA SER A 80 55.41 -16.35 5.61
C SER A 80 56.24 -15.13 6.02
N ALA A 81 55.90 -14.54 7.15
CA ALA A 81 56.48 -13.27 7.60
C ALA A 81 57.96 -13.43 8.03
N PRO A 82 58.87 -12.56 7.56
CA PRO A 82 60.28 -12.60 7.95
C PRO A 82 60.51 -12.35 9.45
N ALA A 83 61.62 -12.88 9.97
CA ALA A 83 61.98 -12.80 11.39
C ALA A 83 62.13 -11.37 11.95
N HIS A 84 62.42 -10.39 11.09
CA HIS A 84 62.59 -8.98 11.49
C HIS A 84 61.27 -8.18 11.51
N THR A 85 60.14 -8.81 11.21
CA THR A 85 58.83 -8.14 11.17
C THR A 85 58.04 -8.42 12.43
N ALA A 86 57.07 -7.56 12.77
CA ALA A 86 56.20 -7.77 13.93
C ALA A 86 55.35 -9.05 13.83
N ALA A 87 55.11 -9.55 12.62
CA ALA A 87 54.39 -10.80 12.37
C ALA A 87 55.32 -12.03 12.23
N ALA A 88 56.58 -11.95 12.64
CA ALA A 88 57.59 -13.01 12.47
C ALA A 88 57.05 -14.42 12.77
N GLY A 89 57.31 -15.36 11.85
CA GLY A 89 56.91 -16.77 11.98
C GLY A 89 55.44 -17.07 11.68
N GLN A 90 54.61 -16.06 11.41
CA GLN A 90 53.21 -16.27 11.03
C GLN A 90 53.05 -16.54 9.52
N THR A 91 52.14 -17.45 9.20
CA THR A 91 51.68 -17.73 7.83
C THR A 91 50.35 -17.02 7.58
N LEU A 92 50.37 -15.98 6.74
CA LEU A 92 49.21 -15.14 6.44
C LEU A 92 48.63 -15.51 5.07
N LYS A 93 47.29 -15.55 4.98
CA LYS A 93 46.58 -15.78 3.71
C LYS A 93 46.19 -14.45 3.08
N TYR A 94 46.33 -14.34 1.76
CA TYR A 94 45.89 -13.16 1.03
C TYR A 94 44.36 -13.03 1.11
N GLN A 95 43.90 -12.01 1.82
CA GLN A 95 42.51 -11.62 1.89
C GLN A 95 42.24 -10.60 0.79
N ARG A 96 41.77 -11.08 -0.38
CA ARG A 96 41.19 -10.18 -1.38
C ARG A 96 39.99 -9.56 -0.70
N GLY A 97 40.05 -8.26 -0.39
CA GLY A 97 38.97 -7.51 0.24
C GLY A 97 37.72 -7.56 -0.61
N LEU A 98 36.96 -8.65 -0.49
CA LEU A 98 35.62 -8.75 -1.03
C LEU A 98 34.80 -7.85 -0.11
N ASN A 99 34.56 -6.62 -0.56
CA ASN A 99 33.64 -5.68 0.07
C ASN A 99 32.23 -6.29 0.07
N ARG A 100 31.98 -7.28 0.93
CA ARG A 100 30.65 -7.87 1.18
C ARG A 100 29.65 -6.80 1.59
N MET A 101 30.13 -5.68 2.13
CA MET A 101 29.30 -4.52 2.47
C MET A 101 28.77 -3.77 1.23
N ILE A 102 29.54 -3.69 0.13
CA ILE A 102 29.07 -3.02 -1.10
C ILE A 102 28.02 -3.87 -1.81
N LEU A 103 28.14 -5.20 -1.81
CA LEU A 103 27.17 -6.09 -2.45
C LEU A 103 25.81 -6.08 -1.72
N MET A 104 25.79 -5.88 -0.40
CA MET A 104 24.55 -5.65 0.35
C MET A 104 23.95 -4.27 0.07
N ILE A 105 24.77 -3.22 0.01
CA ILE A 105 24.28 -1.86 -0.27
C ILE A 105 23.73 -1.75 -1.69
N THR A 106 24.36 -2.37 -2.71
CA THR A 106 23.83 -2.37 -4.08
C THR A 106 22.56 -3.20 -4.24
N LEU A 107 22.46 -4.35 -3.56
CA LEU A 107 21.23 -5.14 -3.60
C LEU A 107 20.06 -4.37 -3.00
N VAL A 108 20.27 -3.74 -1.83
CA VAL A 108 19.25 -2.94 -1.14
C VAL A 108 18.90 -1.66 -1.92
N SER A 109 19.89 -0.96 -2.49
CA SER A 109 19.66 0.29 -3.25
C SER A 109 19.09 0.08 -4.66
N VAL A 110 19.20 -1.10 -5.26
CA VAL A 110 18.52 -1.43 -6.53
C VAL A 110 17.14 -2.03 -6.28
N LEU A 111 16.97 -2.87 -5.25
CA LEU A 111 15.66 -3.46 -4.93
C LEU A 111 14.65 -2.43 -4.40
N ILE A 112 15.07 -1.47 -3.57
CA ILE A 112 14.14 -0.48 -3.00
C ILE A 112 13.46 0.40 -4.08
N PRO A 113 14.17 1.01 -5.05
CA PRO A 113 13.53 1.77 -6.12
C PRO A 113 12.71 0.90 -7.09
N LEU A 114 13.12 -0.36 -7.34
CA LEU A 114 12.34 -1.28 -8.17
C LEU A 114 11.02 -1.65 -7.51
N VAL A 115 11.02 -1.89 -6.20
CA VAL A 115 9.79 -2.12 -5.43
C VAL A 115 8.92 -0.85 -5.43
N ALA A 116 9.49 0.32 -5.20
CA ALA A 116 8.74 1.59 -5.20
C ALA A 116 8.12 1.92 -6.57
N THR A 117 8.82 1.66 -7.69
CA THR A 117 8.29 1.87 -9.04
C THR A 117 7.24 0.83 -9.45
N PHE A 118 7.33 -0.41 -8.93
CA PHE A 118 6.31 -1.44 -9.12
C PHE A 118 4.97 -1.09 -8.43
N PHE A 119 5.02 -0.37 -7.31
CA PHE A 119 3.83 0.20 -6.66
C PHE A 119 3.23 1.37 -7.45
N ALA A 120 4.06 2.20 -8.08
CA ALA A 120 3.58 3.38 -8.82
C ALA A 120 2.96 3.05 -10.21
N THR A 121 3.39 1.96 -10.86
CA THR A 121 3.01 1.66 -12.26
C THR A 121 1.89 0.62 -12.41
N GLY A 122 1.26 0.19 -11.32
CA GLY A 122 0.06 -0.67 -11.37
C GLY A 122 0.32 -2.18 -11.39
N GLY A 123 1.58 -2.63 -11.30
CA GLY A 123 1.95 -4.05 -11.19
C GLY A 123 1.81 -4.64 -9.79
N GLY A 124 1.92 -3.83 -8.73
CA GLY A 124 1.80 -4.28 -7.32
C GLY A 124 0.39 -4.66 -6.85
N ARG A 125 -0.60 -4.69 -7.74
CA ARG A 125 -2.03 -4.79 -7.42
C ARG A 125 -2.47 -6.11 -6.77
N MET A 126 -1.69 -7.18 -6.91
CA MET A 126 -2.01 -8.49 -6.29
C MET A 126 -1.27 -8.77 -4.96
N PHE A 127 -0.23 -8.00 -4.61
CA PHE A 127 0.60 -8.35 -3.45
C PHE A 127 0.08 -7.78 -2.12
N ALA A 128 -0.57 -6.61 -2.15
CA ALA A 128 -1.04 -5.97 -0.91
C ALA A 128 -2.10 -6.80 -0.18
N THR A 129 -2.95 -7.52 -0.90
CA THR A 129 -3.98 -8.39 -0.32
C THR A 129 -3.39 -9.67 0.28
N TRP A 130 -2.29 -10.19 -0.28
CA TRP A 130 -1.61 -11.38 0.23
C TRP A 130 -0.82 -11.10 1.51
N LEU A 131 -0.34 -9.86 1.68
CA LEU A 131 0.40 -9.42 2.85
C LEU A 131 -0.49 -8.82 3.95
N TRP A 132 -1.77 -8.57 3.67
CA TRP A 132 -2.69 -8.03 4.67
C TRP A 132 -2.99 -9.08 5.75
N ASP A 133 -2.86 -8.67 7.01
CA ASP A 133 -3.00 -9.54 8.18
C ASP A 133 -4.44 -9.86 8.58
N GLN A 134 -5.44 -9.24 7.90
CA GLN A 134 -6.88 -9.39 8.16
C GLN A 134 -7.30 -8.99 9.58
N LYS A 135 -6.44 -8.27 10.31
CA LYS A 135 -6.63 -7.82 11.70
C LYS A 135 -6.44 -6.31 11.86
N SER A 136 -5.69 -5.70 10.96
CA SER A 136 -5.53 -4.25 10.81
C SER A 136 -6.45 -3.70 9.74
N THR A 137 -6.71 -2.41 9.78
CA THR A 137 -7.41 -1.69 8.71
C THR A 137 -6.64 -1.80 7.40
N LEU A 138 -7.33 -2.19 6.32
CA LEU A 138 -6.77 -2.17 4.99
C LEU A 138 -7.04 -0.84 4.31
N GLU A 139 -5.98 -0.10 4.01
CA GLU A 139 -6.09 1.18 3.31
C GLU A 139 -6.16 0.98 1.79
N CYS A 140 -7.13 1.61 1.15
CA CYS A 140 -7.14 1.79 -0.28
C CYS A 140 -6.66 3.22 -0.63
N PRO A 141 -5.52 3.35 -1.33
CA PRO A 141 -4.92 4.65 -1.59
C PRO A 141 -5.79 5.51 -2.55
N PRO A 142 -5.56 6.84 -2.59
CA PRO A 142 -6.27 7.74 -3.49
C PRO A 142 -6.19 7.28 -4.95
N ASN A 143 -7.35 7.22 -5.63
CA ASN A 143 -7.49 6.73 -7.01
C ASN A 143 -7.04 5.26 -7.21
N GLY A 144 -6.86 4.53 -6.12
CA GLY A 144 -6.54 3.11 -6.12
C GLY A 144 -7.71 2.25 -6.54
N ARG A 145 -7.41 0.97 -6.79
CA ARG A 145 -8.40 -0.09 -6.95
C ARG A 145 -8.02 -1.23 -6.02
N LEU A 146 -8.96 -1.69 -5.23
CA LEU A 146 -8.80 -2.80 -4.31
C LEU A 146 -9.84 -3.86 -4.64
N GLU A 147 -9.38 -5.09 -4.86
CA GLU A 147 -10.24 -6.25 -5.10
C GLU A 147 -9.94 -7.32 -4.06
N LEU A 148 -10.98 -7.76 -3.36
CA LEU A 148 -10.90 -8.78 -2.32
C LEU A 148 -11.89 -9.90 -2.65
N GLU A 149 -11.43 -11.15 -2.55
CA GLU A 149 -12.30 -12.31 -2.69
C GLU A 149 -11.92 -13.37 -1.65
N GLY A 150 -12.92 -13.99 -1.02
CA GLY A 150 -12.71 -15.11 -0.10
C GLY A 150 -12.01 -14.76 1.21
N ILE A 151 -12.15 -13.52 1.69
CA ILE A 151 -11.48 -13.05 2.93
C ILE A 151 -12.40 -13.21 4.15
N ASP A 152 -11.84 -13.57 5.31
CA ASP A 152 -12.51 -13.51 6.63
C ASP A 152 -11.72 -12.60 7.57
N ALA A 153 -12.02 -11.30 7.53
CA ALA A 153 -11.28 -10.27 8.26
C ALA A 153 -12.00 -9.82 9.53
N LYS A 154 -11.22 -9.62 10.60
CA LYS A 154 -11.71 -9.13 11.89
C LYS A 154 -10.78 -8.06 12.47
N VAL A 155 -11.15 -6.80 12.28
CA VAL A 155 -10.44 -5.64 12.81
C VAL A 155 -11.07 -5.24 14.15
N LYS A 156 -10.25 -5.11 15.20
CA LYS A 156 -10.76 -4.86 16.57
C LYS A 156 -11.23 -3.43 16.80
N SER A 157 -10.66 -2.47 16.08
CA SER A 157 -10.92 -1.05 16.26
C SER A 157 -10.81 -0.33 14.93
N GLY A 158 -11.81 0.48 14.60
CA GLY A 158 -11.84 1.26 13.36
C GLY A 158 -12.46 0.51 12.18
N PRO A 159 -12.32 1.07 10.95
CA PRO A 159 -12.86 0.46 9.75
C PRO A 159 -12.07 -0.80 9.34
N VAL A 160 -12.75 -1.80 8.77
CA VAL A 160 -12.04 -2.95 8.15
C VAL A 160 -11.29 -2.49 6.90
N ILE A 161 -11.95 -1.64 6.09
CA ILE A 161 -11.35 -1.02 4.89
C ILE A 161 -11.56 0.49 4.96
N GLU A 162 -10.49 1.25 4.79
CA GLU A 162 -10.54 2.71 4.69
C GLU A 162 -10.10 3.16 3.29
N MET A 163 -10.97 3.90 2.62
CA MET A 163 -10.77 4.36 1.25
C MET A 163 -10.40 5.83 1.21
N ALA A 164 -9.33 6.17 0.52
CA ALA A 164 -8.96 7.55 0.27
C ALA A 164 -9.46 8.03 -1.11
N GLY A 165 -9.92 9.29 -1.16
CA GLY A 165 -10.29 9.99 -2.40
C GLY A 165 -11.32 9.24 -3.25
N ASN A 166 -10.92 8.90 -4.48
CA ASN A 166 -11.76 8.23 -5.49
C ASN A 166 -11.46 6.73 -5.62
N CYS A 167 -10.93 6.11 -4.56
CA CYS A 167 -10.64 4.67 -4.58
C CYS A 167 -11.88 3.85 -5.01
N GLN A 168 -11.64 2.76 -5.74
CA GLN A 168 -12.64 1.76 -6.07
C GLN A 168 -12.38 0.46 -5.31
N VAL A 169 -13.35 -0.01 -4.53
CA VAL A 169 -13.29 -1.27 -3.79
C VAL A 169 -14.31 -2.24 -4.36
N THR A 170 -13.89 -3.46 -4.65
CA THR A 170 -14.77 -4.59 -4.98
C THR A 170 -14.49 -5.75 -4.03
N ILE A 171 -15.53 -6.25 -3.36
CA ILE A 171 -15.41 -7.34 -2.38
C ILE A 171 -16.39 -8.43 -2.76
N LYS A 172 -15.89 -9.66 -2.83
CA LYS A 172 -16.67 -10.84 -3.23
C LYS A 172 -16.53 -11.94 -2.21
N LYS A 173 -17.62 -12.68 -1.93
CA LYS A 173 -17.60 -13.93 -1.16
C LYS A 173 -16.79 -13.85 0.15
N SER A 174 -16.91 -12.72 0.85
CA SER A 174 -16.06 -12.43 2.01
C SER A 174 -16.91 -12.23 3.27
N LYS A 175 -16.23 -12.23 4.42
CA LYS A 175 -16.78 -11.89 5.71
C LYS A 175 -15.93 -10.82 6.38
N LEU A 176 -16.52 -9.68 6.72
CA LEU A 176 -15.82 -8.55 7.34
C LEU A 176 -16.44 -8.20 8.69
N ARG A 177 -15.59 -8.00 9.70
CA ARG A 177 -15.96 -7.65 11.07
C ARG A 177 -15.12 -6.50 11.59
N GLY A 178 -15.77 -5.45 12.10
CA GLY A 178 -15.08 -4.31 12.70
C GLY A 178 -16.02 -3.27 13.29
N THR A 179 -15.48 -2.14 13.76
CA THR A 179 -16.31 -1.03 14.25
C THR A 179 -17.13 -0.45 13.10
N ILE A 180 -16.46 -0.20 11.98
CA ILE A 180 -17.07 0.16 10.70
C ILE A 180 -16.68 -0.93 9.69
N GLY A 181 -17.61 -1.41 8.86
CA GLY A 181 -17.27 -2.38 7.82
C GLY A 181 -16.37 -1.76 6.76
N ILE A 182 -16.88 -0.75 6.06
CA ILE A 182 -16.12 -0.02 5.02
C ILE A 182 -16.34 1.48 5.21
N LYS A 183 -15.24 2.24 5.23
CA LYS A 183 -15.26 3.69 5.24
C LYS A 183 -14.76 4.23 3.91
N GLY A 184 -15.67 4.81 3.15
CA GLY A 184 -15.52 5.30 1.80
C GLY A 184 -14.92 6.70 1.73
N GLY A 185 -14.13 6.94 0.69
CA GLY A 185 -13.62 8.27 0.36
C GLY A 185 -14.70 9.15 -0.28
N ALA A 186 -14.40 10.44 -0.46
CA ALA A 186 -15.34 11.46 -0.94
C ALA A 186 -16.08 11.07 -2.23
N ASN A 187 -15.43 10.39 -3.18
CA ASN A 187 -16.06 9.93 -4.43
C ASN A 187 -15.75 8.44 -4.69
N GLY A 188 -15.67 7.65 -3.63
CA GLY A 188 -15.35 6.22 -3.75
C GLY A 188 -16.44 5.43 -4.47
N ARG A 189 -16.06 4.32 -5.11
CA ARG A 189 -17.00 3.31 -5.60
C ARG A 189 -16.82 2.03 -4.80
N ILE A 190 -17.90 1.53 -4.21
CA ILE A 190 -17.91 0.33 -3.36
C ILE A 190 -18.85 -0.68 -4.00
N VAL A 191 -18.34 -1.86 -4.33
CA VAL A 191 -19.12 -2.97 -4.88
C VAL A 191 -18.98 -4.19 -3.99
N ILE A 192 -20.10 -4.71 -3.47
CA ILE A 192 -20.15 -5.80 -2.51
C ILE A 192 -21.02 -6.91 -3.08
N VAL A 193 -20.44 -8.11 -3.26
CA VAL A 193 -21.12 -9.26 -3.86
C VAL A 193 -20.97 -10.49 -2.97
N ASP A 194 -22.07 -11.18 -2.68
CA ASP A 194 -22.10 -12.41 -1.88
C ASP A 194 -21.30 -12.31 -0.56
N THR A 195 -21.32 -11.13 0.07
CA THR A 195 -20.45 -10.81 1.20
C THR A 195 -21.27 -10.52 2.45
N THR A 196 -20.73 -10.89 3.61
CA THR A 196 -21.30 -10.56 4.92
C THR A 196 -20.47 -9.50 5.61
N ILE A 197 -21.09 -8.39 6.01
CA ILE A 197 -20.49 -7.34 6.83
C ILE A 197 -21.20 -7.29 8.18
N GLU A 198 -20.45 -7.51 9.26
CA GLU A 198 -20.91 -7.43 10.65
C GLU A 198 -20.16 -6.29 11.35
N ALA A 199 -20.79 -5.11 11.45
CA ALA A 199 -20.17 -3.92 12.04
C ALA A 199 -20.74 -3.58 13.42
N GLU A 200 -19.93 -2.97 14.30
CA GLU A 200 -20.42 -2.53 15.60
C GLU A 200 -21.18 -1.20 15.53
N GLU A 201 -20.84 -0.31 14.61
CA GLU A 201 -21.48 1.00 14.45
C GLU A 201 -22.14 1.11 13.06
N ILE A 202 -21.33 1.21 12.00
CA ILE A 202 -21.80 1.46 10.64
C ILE A 202 -21.35 0.33 9.71
N GLY A 203 -22.27 -0.27 8.95
CA GLY A 203 -21.93 -1.33 8.00
C GLY A 203 -21.06 -0.79 6.86
N ILE A 204 -21.58 0.17 6.10
CA ILE A 204 -20.86 0.86 5.02
C ILE A 204 -21.08 2.36 5.16
N GLU A 205 -20.01 3.14 5.29
CA GLU A 205 -20.04 4.60 5.27
C GLU A 205 -19.45 5.10 3.95
N GLY A 206 -20.24 5.71 3.07
CA GLY A 206 -19.76 6.35 1.84
C GLY A 206 -19.49 7.83 2.04
N GLY A 207 -18.49 8.37 1.33
CA GLY A 207 -18.24 9.80 1.28
C GLY A 207 -19.30 10.59 0.50
N GLY A 208 -19.07 11.90 0.36
CA GLY A 208 -20.03 12.88 -0.16
C GLY A 208 -20.70 12.53 -1.50
N ASN A 209 -20.00 11.92 -2.44
CA ASN A 209 -20.52 11.51 -3.75
C ASN A 209 -20.25 10.02 -4.03
N ALA A 210 -20.14 9.20 -2.98
CA ALA A 210 -19.82 7.78 -3.15
C ALA A 210 -20.95 7.01 -3.87
N THR A 211 -20.57 5.98 -4.61
CA THR A 211 -21.51 5.00 -5.19
C THR A 211 -21.34 3.67 -4.49
N ILE A 212 -22.43 3.13 -3.94
CA ILE A 212 -22.45 1.89 -3.19
C ILE A 212 -23.39 0.91 -3.90
N GLU A 213 -22.85 -0.24 -4.31
CA GLU A 213 -23.59 -1.32 -4.97
C GLU A 213 -23.47 -2.59 -4.12
N VAL A 214 -24.61 -3.16 -3.72
CA VAL A 214 -24.68 -4.34 -2.85
C VAL A 214 -25.55 -5.41 -3.50
N GLU A 215 -24.98 -6.58 -3.76
CA GLU A 215 -25.63 -7.70 -4.44
C GLU A 215 -25.47 -9.01 -3.66
N GLY A 216 -26.57 -9.76 -3.48
CA GLY A 216 -26.55 -11.07 -2.81
C GLY A 216 -25.95 -11.05 -1.39
N SER A 217 -25.89 -9.89 -0.74
CA SER A 217 -25.05 -9.66 0.43
C SER A 217 -25.87 -9.41 1.70
N THR A 218 -25.23 -9.54 2.86
CA THR A 218 -25.83 -9.25 4.17
C THR A 218 -25.01 -8.20 4.91
N ILE A 219 -25.62 -7.06 5.21
CA ILE A 219 -25.01 -5.97 5.97
C ILE A 219 -25.75 -5.86 7.30
N ARG A 220 -25.03 -5.96 8.42
CA ARG A 220 -25.58 -5.82 9.77
C ARG A 220 -24.74 -4.84 10.58
N SER A 221 -25.39 -3.94 11.28
CA SER A 221 -24.74 -3.02 12.21
C SER A 221 -25.63 -2.64 13.39
N LYS A 222 -25.04 -2.09 14.47
CA LYS A 222 -25.81 -1.64 15.64
C LYS A 222 -26.30 -0.19 15.56
N GLN A 223 -25.88 0.58 14.55
CA GLN A 223 -26.43 1.91 14.30
C GLN A 223 -27.02 1.96 12.90
N VAL A 224 -26.17 2.17 11.89
CA VAL A 224 -26.61 2.42 10.51
C VAL A 224 -26.12 1.32 9.58
N GLY A 225 -27.02 0.66 8.84
CA GLY A 225 -26.64 -0.40 7.91
C GLY A 225 -25.76 0.14 6.79
N ILE A 226 -26.28 1.10 6.01
CA ILE A 226 -25.54 1.83 4.97
C ILE A 226 -25.76 3.33 5.18
N LYS A 227 -24.67 4.09 5.30
CA LYS A 227 -24.67 5.55 5.35
C LYS A 227 -24.01 6.09 4.10
N ALA A 228 -24.73 6.76 3.22
CA ALA A 228 -24.14 7.46 2.09
C ALA A 228 -24.05 8.97 2.37
N GLY A 229 -23.05 9.63 1.78
CA GLY A 229 -22.87 11.07 1.93
C GLY A 229 -23.89 11.88 1.12
N GLY A 230 -23.76 13.21 1.17
CA GLY A 230 -24.72 14.16 0.61
C GLY A 230 -25.29 13.77 -0.75
N ASN A 231 -24.48 13.62 -1.79
CA ASN A 231 -24.91 13.23 -3.14
C ASN A 231 -24.63 11.75 -3.45
N GLY A 232 -24.50 10.91 -2.43
CA GLY A 232 -24.23 9.49 -2.59
C GLY A 232 -25.36 8.75 -3.31
N GLN A 233 -25.02 7.61 -3.89
CA GLN A 233 -25.96 6.70 -4.53
C GLN A 233 -25.83 5.31 -3.91
N VAL A 234 -26.98 4.69 -3.64
CA VAL A 234 -27.05 3.34 -3.07
C VAL A 234 -27.93 2.47 -3.95
N GLU A 235 -27.40 1.34 -4.40
CA GLU A 235 -28.14 0.32 -5.12
C GLU A 235 -27.99 -1.02 -4.41
N VAL A 236 -29.12 -1.62 -4.04
CA VAL A 236 -29.18 -2.87 -3.28
C VAL A 236 -30.03 -3.86 -4.06
N SER A 237 -29.48 -5.04 -4.36
CA SER A 237 -30.11 -6.10 -5.16
C SER A 237 -30.03 -7.46 -4.46
N GLY A 238 -31.16 -8.12 -4.23
CA GLY A 238 -31.23 -9.44 -3.59
C GLY A 238 -30.45 -9.53 -2.26
N SER A 239 -30.39 -8.45 -1.50
CA SER A 239 -29.55 -8.33 -0.31
C SER A 239 -30.35 -7.95 0.93
N LYS A 240 -29.76 -8.18 2.10
CA LYS A 240 -30.32 -7.82 3.40
C LYS A 240 -29.48 -6.72 4.04
N VAL A 241 -30.10 -5.61 4.41
CA VAL A 241 -29.47 -4.50 5.11
C VAL A 241 -30.20 -4.27 6.41
N HIS A 242 -29.49 -4.40 7.53
CA HIS A 242 -30.03 -4.23 8.87
C HIS A 242 -29.18 -3.27 9.67
N GLY A 243 -29.80 -2.23 10.23
CA GLY A 243 -29.23 -1.38 11.28
C GLY A 243 -30.16 -1.31 12.47
N ASP A 244 -29.63 -1.44 13.69
CA ASP A 244 -30.48 -1.38 14.90
C ASP A 244 -31.12 0.01 15.10
N GLU A 245 -30.55 1.08 14.54
CA GLU A 245 -31.18 2.41 14.50
C GLU A 245 -31.77 2.68 13.12
N VAL A 246 -30.92 2.72 12.09
CA VAL A 246 -31.30 3.07 10.71
C VAL A 246 -30.84 1.99 9.71
N GLY A 247 -31.73 1.52 8.84
CA GLY A 247 -31.35 0.57 7.78
C GLY A 247 -30.41 1.23 6.76
N ILE A 248 -30.91 2.26 6.07
CA ILE A 248 -30.13 3.07 5.11
C ILE A 248 -30.31 4.56 5.41
N GLU A 249 -29.22 5.29 5.56
CA GLU A 249 -29.19 6.74 5.76
C GLU A 249 -28.47 7.43 4.59
N GLY A 250 -29.02 8.54 4.10
CA GLY A 250 -28.24 9.54 3.39
C GLY A 250 -28.04 9.30 1.90
N ALA A 251 -29.03 9.66 1.10
CA ALA A 251 -28.79 10.03 -0.30
C ALA A 251 -29.68 11.21 -0.67
N ASN A 252 -29.08 12.37 -0.99
CA ASN A 252 -29.79 13.44 -1.67
C ASN A 252 -30.02 13.11 -3.15
N ARG A 253 -29.49 11.98 -3.64
CA ARG A 253 -29.55 11.61 -5.06
C ARG A 253 -30.42 10.39 -5.31
N LYS A 254 -29.98 9.20 -4.94
CA LYS A 254 -30.68 7.97 -5.35
C LYS A 254 -30.45 6.79 -4.41
N VAL A 255 -31.54 6.14 -4.04
CA VAL A 255 -31.57 4.81 -3.42
C VAL A 255 -32.43 3.90 -4.29
N VAL A 256 -31.91 2.74 -4.70
CA VAL A 256 -32.64 1.73 -5.47
C VAL A 256 -32.60 0.40 -4.76
N LEU A 257 -33.78 -0.16 -4.47
CA LEU A 257 -33.95 -1.49 -3.90
C LEU A 257 -34.63 -2.38 -4.94
N ARG A 258 -34.02 -3.52 -5.29
CA ARG A 258 -34.59 -4.45 -6.28
C ARG A 258 -34.35 -5.90 -5.95
N SER A 259 -35.09 -6.79 -6.62
CA SER A 259 -34.83 -8.23 -6.60
C SER A 259 -34.99 -8.86 -5.20
N LYS A 260 -36.07 -8.54 -4.48
CA LYS A 260 -36.35 -9.08 -3.13
C LYS A 260 -35.34 -8.66 -2.07
N CYS A 261 -34.96 -7.39 -2.07
CA CYS A 261 -34.17 -6.82 -0.98
C CYS A 261 -35.00 -6.65 0.30
N GLU A 262 -34.33 -6.79 1.44
CA GLU A 262 -34.88 -6.51 2.76
C GLU A 262 -34.04 -5.40 3.42
N VAL A 263 -34.66 -4.25 3.71
CA VAL A 263 -34.05 -3.17 4.48
C VAL A 263 -34.80 -3.02 5.79
N ASP A 264 -34.13 -3.33 6.89
CA ASP A 264 -34.70 -3.28 8.24
C ASP A 264 -33.97 -2.26 9.11
N GLY A 265 -34.73 -1.36 9.71
CA GLY A 265 -34.27 -0.45 10.75
C GLY A 265 -35.00 -0.67 12.07
N GLY A 266 -34.35 -0.41 13.21
CA GLY A 266 -35.06 -0.39 14.49
C GLY A 266 -35.96 0.84 14.61
N GLU A 267 -35.39 2.02 14.40
CA GLU A 267 -36.11 3.30 14.45
C GLU A 267 -36.55 3.75 13.07
N LYS A 268 -35.68 3.67 12.07
CA LYS A 268 -35.96 4.15 10.71
C LYS A 268 -35.50 3.17 9.64
N GLY A 269 -36.34 2.85 8.67
CA GLY A 269 -35.95 1.95 7.57
C GLY A 269 -34.98 2.63 6.61
N VAL A 270 -35.47 3.64 5.88
CA VAL A 270 -34.69 4.47 4.95
C VAL A 270 -34.86 5.95 5.31
N VAL A 271 -33.76 6.68 5.42
CA VAL A 271 -33.73 8.13 5.64
C VAL A 271 -33.13 8.82 4.41
N LEU A 272 -33.95 9.64 3.75
CA LEU A 272 -33.56 10.43 2.60
C LEU A 272 -33.23 11.86 3.03
N GLY A 273 -32.15 12.41 2.48
CA GLY A 273 -31.85 13.83 2.61
C GLY A 273 -32.70 14.66 1.64
N GLY A 274 -32.34 15.93 1.43
CA GLY A 274 -33.09 16.82 0.54
C GLY A 274 -32.94 16.42 -0.92
N ASN A 275 -34.04 16.41 -1.69
CA ASN A 275 -34.09 16.01 -3.11
C ASN A 275 -33.76 14.53 -3.39
N GLY A 276 -33.77 13.67 -2.35
CA GLY A 276 -33.50 12.24 -2.51
C GLY A 276 -34.61 11.49 -3.25
N ASN A 277 -34.21 10.59 -4.15
CA ASN A 277 -35.10 9.67 -4.85
C ASN A 277 -34.96 8.24 -4.30
N LEU A 278 -36.07 7.62 -3.93
CA LEU A 278 -36.14 6.22 -3.53
C LEU A 278 -37.01 5.43 -4.50
N GLU A 279 -36.42 4.40 -5.08
CA GLU A 279 -37.12 3.43 -5.92
C GLU A 279 -37.10 2.03 -5.28
N ILE A 280 -38.28 1.45 -5.08
CA ILE A 280 -38.45 0.10 -4.51
C ILE A 280 -39.10 -0.80 -5.56
N ARG A 281 -38.46 -1.93 -5.87
CA ARG A 281 -38.95 -2.93 -6.83
C ARG A 281 -38.95 -4.31 -6.18
N ASP A 282 -40.14 -4.84 -5.91
CA ASP A 282 -40.34 -6.16 -5.29
C ASP A 282 -39.48 -6.36 -4.04
N SER A 283 -39.39 -5.34 -3.18
CA SER A 283 -38.48 -5.30 -2.03
C SER A 283 -39.22 -4.75 -0.79
N SER A 284 -38.67 -4.96 0.40
CA SER A 284 -39.27 -4.51 1.65
C SER A 284 -38.42 -3.48 2.39
N VAL A 285 -39.10 -2.45 2.92
CA VAL A 285 -38.52 -1.50 3.88
C VAL A 285 -39.33 -1.56 5.17
N THR A 286 -38.67 -1.89 6.28
CA THR A 286 -39.30 -2.02 7.59
C THR A 286 -38.63 -1.12 8.63
N ALA A 287 -39.43 -0.52 9.50
CA ALA A 287 -38.98 0.04 10.77
C ALA A 287 -39.72 -0.64 11.92
N LYS A 288 -38.98 -1.23 12.88
CA LYS A 288 -39.61 -2.00 13.98
C LYS A 288 -40.47 -1.13 14.90
N LYS A 289 -40.00 0.07 15.22
CA LYS A 289 -40.65 0.96 16.20
C LYS A 289 -41.04 2.33 15.63
N GLY A 290 -40.41 2.79 14.56
CA GLY A 290 -40.56 4.16 14.06
C GLY A 290 -41.03 4.26 12.61
N ILE A 291 -40.23 4.94 11.80
CA ILE A 291 -40.63 5.43 10.48
C ILE A 291 -39.98 4.56 9.40
N ALA A 292 -40.78 3.88 8.57
CA ALA A 292 -40.21 3.03 7.53
C ALA A 292 -39.43 3.86 6.48
N ILE A 293 -39.99 4.96 6.00
CA ILE A 293 -39.31 5.90 5.11
C ILE A 293 -39.49 7.33 5.63
N GLU A 294 -38.39 7.97 5.97
CA GLU A 294 -38.33 9.38 6.34
C GLU A 294 -37.63 10.18 5.24
N GLY A 295 -38.20 11.34 4.89
CA GLY A 295 -37.65 12.26 3.90
C GLY A 295 -37.87 13.71 4.32
N SER A 296 -36.97 14.57 3.85
CA SER A 296 -37.07 16.01 4.03
C SER A 296 -37.82 16.66 2.85
N ALA A 297 -37.25 17.69 2.22
CA ALA A 297 -37.88 18.43 1.13
C ALA A 297 -37.58 17.83 -0.26
N ASN A 298 -38.57 17.93 -1.15
CA ASN A 298 -38.49 17.56 -2.57
C ASN A 298 -38.11 16.09 -2.83
N ASN A 299 -38.52 15.17 -1.95
CA ASN A 299 -38.22 13.75 -2.12
C ASN A 299 -39.17 13.07 -3.09
N GLU A 300 -38.66 12.11 -3.86
CA GLU A 300 -39.46 11.27 -4.76
C GLU A 300 -39.41 9.82 -4.25
N VAL A 301 -40.56 9.22 -3.99
CA VAL A 301 -40.68 7.82 -3.52
C VAL A 301 -41.57 7.05 -4.48
N ALA A 302 -40.98 6.11 -5.22
CA ALA A 302 -41.70 5.21 -6.11
C ALA A 302 -41.58 3.76 -5.64
N CYS A 303 -42.70 3.09 -5.45
CA CYS A 303 -42.77 1.69 -5.05
C CYS A 303 -43.52 0.89 -6.11
N ARG A 304 -42.80 -0.01 -6.78
CA ARG A 304 -43.24 -0.81 -7.93
C ARG A 304 -43.60 -2.25 -7.59
N GLY A 305 -43.54 -2.62 -6.32
CA GLY A 305 -43.83 -3.95 -5.79
C GLY A 305 -43.15 -4.14 -4.41
N GLY A 306 -43.70 -5.02 -3.57
CA GLY A 306 -43.16 -5.30 -2.23
C GLY A 306 -43.94 -4.65 -1.09
N SER A 307 -43.25 -4.23 -0.02
CA SER A 307 -43.90 -3.72 1.18
C SER A 307 -43.13 -2.62 1.92
N ILE A 308 -43.88 -1.71 2.53
CA ILE A 308 -43.36 -0.65 3.40
C ILE A 308 -44.09 -0.78 4.73
N ALA A 309 -43.38 -1.00 5.83
CA ALA A 309 -43.98 -1.27 7.13
C ALA A 309 -43.29 -0.53 8.29
N GLY A 310 -44.06 0.19 9.09
CA GLY A 310 -43.58 0.85 10.31
C GLY A 310 -44.73 1.39 11.14
N ALA A 311 -44.45 1.94 12.32
CA ALA A 311 -45.48 2.68 13.09
C ALA A 311 -46.00 3.86 12.24
N THR A 312 -45.07 4.52 11.57
CA THR A 312 -45.33 5.42 10.43
C THR A 312 -44.67 4.81 9.21
N ALA A 313 -45.43 4.50 8.16
CA ALA A 313 -44.87 3.97 6.93
C ALA A 313 -44.12 5.05 6.14
N LEU A 314 -44.69 6.25 6.06
CA LEU A 314 -44.15 7.36 5.29
C LEU A 314 -44.20 8.64 6.14
N LYS A 315 -43.07 9.33 6.27
CA LYS A 315 -42.99 10.69 6.81
C LYS A 315 -42.12 11.54 5.89
N LEU A 316 -42.76 12.30 5.02
CA LEU A 316 -42.09 13.15 4.05
C LEU A 316 -42.46 14.62 4.32
N SER A 317 -41.55 15.53 4.02
CA SER A 317 -41.80 16.96 4.19
C SER A 317 -42.14 17.60 2.82
N PHE A 318 -42.10 18.93 2.77
CA PHE A 318 -42.48 19.78 1.62
C PHE A 318 -42.16 19.23 0.23
N ASN A 319 -43.14 19.34 -0.68
CA ASN A 319 -43.03 19.01 -2.12
C ASN A 319 -42.58 17.57 -2.42
N ALA A 320 -43.00 16.58 -1.62
CA ALA A 320 -42.67 15.20 -1.90
C ALA A 320 -43.59 14.59 -2.99
N GLY A 321 -43.01 13.88 -3.94
CA GLY A 321 -43.73 13.02 -4.88
C GLY A 321 -43.77 11.58 -4.37
N VAL A 322 -44.97 10.99 -4.32
CA VAL A 322 -45.18 9.64 -3.76
C VAL A 322 -46.05 8.81 -4.70
N ASP A 323 -45.50 7.70 -5.18
CA ASP A 323 -46.18 6.69 -5.99
C ASP A 323 -45.96 5.30 -5.37
N VAL A 324 -46.79 4.96 -4.38
CA VAL A 324 -46.69 3.69 -3.62
C VAL A 324 -47.86 2.73 -3.86
N ALA A 325 -48.68 2.98 -4.89
CA ALA A 325 -49.91 2.24 -5.14
C ALA A 325 -49.70 0.74 -5.43
N LYS A 326 -48.47 0.34 -5.83
CA LYS A 326 -48.12 -1.06 -6.13
C LYS A 326 -47.52 -1.81 -4.94
N CYS A 327 -47.46 -1.19 -3.77
CA CYS A 327 -46.86 -1.79 -2.57
C CYS A 327 -47.85 -1.97 -1.45
N LYS A 328 -47.63 -3.01 -0.63
CA LYS A 328 -48.34 -3.16 0.62
C LYS A 328 -47.78 -2.18 1.64
N VAL A 329 -48.55 -1.14 1.96
CA VAL A 329 -48.16 -0.12 2.95
C VAL A 329 -48.86 -0.38 4.27
N THR A 330 -48.11 -0.52 5.36
CA THR A 330 -48.62 -0.77 6.72
C THR A 330 -48.05 0.27 7.68
N GLY A 331 -48.92 1.16 8.20
CA GLY A 331 -48.54 2.25 9.09
C GLY A 331 -49.19 3.58 8.70
N LYS A 332 -49.00 4.61 9.53
CA LYS A 332 -49.45 5.97 9.21
C LYS A 332 -48.71 6.51 7.98
N GLN A 333 -49.38 7.33 7.17
CA GLN A 333 -48.78 7.99 6.01
C GLN A 333 -48.93 9.50 6.17
N ASP A 334 -47.81 10.19 6.30
CA ASP A 334 -47.71 11.65 6.35
C ASP A 334 -46.79 12.10 5.22
N ALA A 335 -47.37 12.43 4.07
CA ALA A 335 -46.61 12.66 2.84
C ALA A 335 -46.21 14.13 2.63
N GLY A 336 -46.45 15.03 3.59
CA GLY A 336 -46.15 16.46 3.46
C GLY A 336 -47.00 17.12 2.37
N ARG A 337 -48.00 17.91 2.76
CA ARG A 337 -48.71 18.80 1.82
C ARG A 337 -47.97 20.10 1.65
#